data_AF-A0A8S2CWX4-F1
#
_entry.id   AF-A0A8S2CWX4-F1
#
_cell.length_a   1.000
_cell.length_b   1.000
_cell.length_c   1.000
_cell.angle_alpha   90.00
_cell.angle_beta   90.00
_cell.angle_gamma   90.00
#
_symmetry.space_group_name_H-M   'P 1'
#
loop_
_entity.id
_entity.type
_entity.pdbx_description
1 polymer ?
#
loop_
_entity_poly.entity_id
_entity_poly.type
_entity_poly.pdbx_seq_one_letter_code
_entity_poly.pdbx_strand_id
1 'polypeptide(L)'
;YKTVRHQQSVLIHPNSCLFEQIPRYVIYFELVLTTKEYMRQVIEIENQWLLEVAPHFYKTKKLDEDNSVKKLSKKLGKTKEELERNY
;
A
#
# COMPACT_ATOMS: atom_id res chain seq x y z
N TYR A 1 0.09 -5.45 2.20
CA TYR A 1 -0.83 -4.31 2.43
C TYR A 1 -0.77 -3.90 3.88
N LYS A 2 -1.13 -2.64 4.20
CA LYS A 2 -1.27 -2.16 5.57
C LYS A 2 -2.67 -1.61 5.79
N THR A 3 -3.32 -2.00 6.88
CA THR A 3 -4.66 -1.48 7.20
C THR A 3 -4.59 -0.03 7.67
N VAL A 4 -5.56 0.79 7.25
CA VAL A 4 -5.56 2.24 7.53
C VAL A 4 -5.70 2.57 9.02
N ARG A 5 -6.41 1.73 9.78
CA ARG A 5 -6.75 1.99 11.18
C ARG A 5 -5.72 1.50 12.20
N HIS A 6 -5.20 0.29 11.98
CA HIS A 6 -4.34 -0.40 12.96
C HIS A 6 -2.93 -0.62 12.44
N GLN A 7 -2.63 -0.18 11.21
CA GLN A 7 -1.32 -0.36 10.56
C GLN A 7 -0.85 -1.83 10.54
N GLN A 8 -1.81 -2.77 10.59
CA GLN A 8 -1.54 -4.21 10.57
C GLN A 8 -1.10 -4.64 9.17
N SER A 9 -0.10 -5.52 9.12
CA SER A 9 0.42 -6.05 7.87
C SER A 9 -0.42 -7.24 7.41
N VAL A 10 -1.13 -7.06 6.31
CA VAL A 10 -2.07 -8.04 5.77
C VAL A 10 -1.77 -8.37 4.31
N LEU A 11 -2.13 -9.58 3.90
CA LEU A 11 -1.92 -10.09 2.54
C LEU A 11 -3.25 -10.33 1.83
N ILE A 12 -3.27 -10.26 0.51
CA ILE A 12 -4.44 -10.70 -0.27
C ILE A 12 -4.47 -12.24 -0.21
N HIS A 13 -5.65 -12.82 0.05
CA HIS A 13 -5.81 -14.26 0.06
C HIS A 13 -5.56 -14.86 -1.35
N PRO A 14 -4.88 -16.01 -1.48
CA PRO A 14 -4.52 -16.61 -2.77
C PRO A 14 -5.72 -16.92 -3.68
N ASN A 15 -6.89 -17.22 -3.10
CA ASN A 15 -8.13 -17.43 -3.87
C ASN A 15 -8.74 -16.14 -4.47
N SER A 16 -8.17 -14.97 -4.20
CA SER A 16 -8.64 -13.71 -4.78
C SER A 16 -8.16 -13.57 -6.23
N CYS A 17 -9.01 -13.09 -7.13
CA CYS A 17 -8.59 -12.72 -8.49
C CYS A 17 -7.55 -11.58 -8.52
N LEU A 18 -7.45 -10.80 -7.44
CA LEU A 18 -6.44 -9.75 -7.25
C LEU A 18 -5.17 -10.27 -6.57
N PHE A 19 -4.91 -11.57 -6.57
CA PHE A 19 -3.65 -12.09 -6.01
C PHE A 19 -2.44 -11.74 -6.89
N GLU A 20 -2.63 -11.75 -8.22
CA GLU A 20 -1.57 -11.45 -9.19
C GLU A 20 -1.47 -9.96 -9.55
N GLN A 21 -2.56 -9.22 -9.39
CA GLN A 21 -2.59 -7.76 -9.53
C GLN A 21 -2.30 -7.14 -8.17
N ILE A 22 -1.38 -6.18 -8.09
CA ILE A 22 -1.05 -5.49 -6.83
C ILE A 22 -1.56 -4.05 -6.89
N PRO A 23 -2.88 -3.83 -6.84
CA PRO A 23 -3.45 -2.49 -6.80
C PRO A 23 -2.98 -1.75 -5.54
N ARG A 24 -2.91 -0.42 -5.62
CA ARG A 24 -2.37 0.40 -4.52
C ARG A 24 -3.30 0.44 -3.30
N TYR A 25 -4.59 0.63 -3.54
CA TYR A 25 -5.61 0.72 -2.51
C TYR A 25 -6.67 -0.34 -2.76
N VAL A 26 -7.06 -1.01 -1.68
CA VAL A 26 -8.07 -2.05 -1.72
C VAL A 26 -8.99 -1.94 -0.53
N ILE A 27 -10.25 -2.31 -0.74
CA ILE A 27 -11.20 -2.62 0.33
C ILE A 27 -11.32 -4.14 0.42
N TYR A 28 -11.50 -4.64 1.64
CA TYR A 28 -11.76 -6.05 1.93
C TYR A 28 -13.04 -6.19 2.77
N PHE A 29 -13.78 -7.28 2.58
CA PHE A 29 -14.98 -7.57 3.36
C PHE A 29 -14.65 -8.20 4.71
N GLU A 30 -13.68 -9.12 4.73
CA GLU A 30 -13.35 -9.88 5.93
C GLU A 30 -11.84 -10.10 6.06
N LEU A 31 -11.41 -10.23 7.32
CA LEU A 31 -10.04 -10.54 7.69
C LEU A 31 -9.97 -11.94 8.28
N VAL A 32 -9.01 -12.73 7.82
CA VAL A 32 -8.83 -14.13 8.20
C VAL A 32 -7.48 -14.28 8.85
N LEU A 33 -7.48 -14.72 10.10
CA LEU A 33 -6.26 -15.08 10.80
C LEU A 33 -6.00 -16.58 10.62
N THR A 34 -4.84 -16.90 10.05
CA THR A 34 -4.31 -18.26 9.97
C THR A 34 -2.88 -18.24 10.53
N THR A 35 -1.88 -18.72 9.78
CA THR A 35 -0.46 -18.43 10.04
C THR A 35 -0.09 -16.98 9.68
N LYS A 36 -0.79 -16.39 8.72
CA LYS A 36 -0.69 -14.97 8.35
C LYS A 36 -2.09 -14.37 8.25
N GLU A 37 -2.19 -13.06 8.39
CA GLU A 37 -3.43 -12.32 8.22
C GLU A 37 -3.73 -12.12 6.73
N TYR A 38 -4.87 -12.63 6.27
CA TYR A 38 -5.32 -12.54 4.89
C TYR A 38 -6.64 -11.78 4.75
N MET A 39 -6.74 -10.96 3.70
CA MET A 39 -7.95 -10.28 3.28
C MET A 39 -8.72 -11.15 2.28
N ARG A 40 -10.03 -11.36 2.48
CA ARG A 40 -10.93 -12.02 1.51
C ARG A 40 -11.96 -11.04 0.97
N GLN A 41 -12.45 -11.35 -0.25
CA GLN A 41 -13.35 -10.51 -1.04
C GLN A 41 -12.79 -9.08 -1.18
N VAL A 42 -11.72 -8.98 -1.97
CA VAL A 42 -10.93 -7.76 -2.15
C VAL A 42 -11.34 -7.06 -3.44
N ILE A 43 -11.45 -5.73 -3.40
CA ILE A 43 -11.78 -4.88 -4.56
C ILE A 43 -10.80 -3.70 -4.59
N GLU A 44 -10.31 -3.34 -5.78
CA GLU A 44 -9.51 -2.13 -6.00
C GLU A 44 -10.37 -0.87 -5.91
N ILE A 45 -9.84 0.17 -5.27
CA ILE A 45 -10.52 1.46 -5.13
C ILE A 45 -9.57 2.63 -5.36
N GLU A 46 -10.14 3.79 -5.67
CA GLU A 46 -9.43 5.06 -5.58
C GLU A 46 -9.60 5.68 -4.20
N ASN A 47 -8.51 6.26 -3.68
CA ASN A 47 -8.51 6.87 -2.36
C ASN A 47 -9.49 8.05 -2.22
N GLN A 48 -9.81 8.73 -3.32
CA GLN A 48 -10.72 9.89 -3.33
C GLN A 48 -12.15 9.50 -2.92
N TRP A 49 -12.60 8.29 -3.29
CA TRP A 49 -13.95 7.81 -3.01
C TRP A 49 -14.22 7.68 -1.50
N LEU A 50 -13.20 7.34 -0.72
CA LEU A 50 -13.33 7.23 0.75
C LEU A 50 -13.61 8.60 1.39
N LEU A 51 -12.99 9.65 0.87
CA LEU A 51 -13.19 11.02 1.35
C LEU A 51 -14.59 11.54 0.98
N GLU A 52 -15.10 11.14 -0.19
CA GLU A 52 -16.44 11.50 -0.65
C GLU A 52 -17.54 10.78 0.14
N VAL A 53 -17.41 9.46 0.31
CA VAL A 53 -18.44 8.62 0.95
C VAL A 53 -18.46 8.78 2.47
N ALA A 54 -17.30 8.95 3.10
CA ALA A 54 -17.22 9.01 4.56
C ALA A 54 -16.18 10.05 5.06
N PRO A 55 -16.42 11.36 4.82
CA PRO A 55 -15.49 12.43 5.20
C PRO A 55 -15.27 12.56 6.71
N HIS A 56 -16.23 12.11 7.52
CA HIS A 56 -16.12 12.12 8.99
C HIS A 56 -15.19 11.02 9.52
N PHE A 57 -15.04 9.92 8.76
CA PHE A 57 -14.24 8.77 9.16
C PHE A 57 -12.80 8.86 8.62
N TYR A 58 -12.65 9.28 7.36
CA TYR A 58 -11.35 9.39 6.70
C TYR A 58 -10.87 10.84 6.68
N LYS A 59 -9.70 11.10 7.28
CA LYS A 59 -9.05 12.42 7.25
C LYS A 59 -7.90 12.43 6.25
N THR A 60 -7.85 13.47 5.41
CA THR A 60 -6.85 13.70 4.35
C THR A 60 -5.40 13.46 4.84
N LYS A 61 -5.05 14.00 6.02
CA LYS A 61 -3.71 13.83 6.62
C LYS A 61 -3.28 12.36 6.83
N LYS A 62 -4.19 11.45 7.18
CA LYS A 62 -3.86 10.02 7.39
C LYS A 62 -3.65 9.26 6.09
N LEU A 63 -4.27 9.71 5.01
CA LEU A 63 -4.18 9.06 3.70
C LEU A 63 -2.99 9.59 2.89
N ASP A 64 -2.58 10.84 3.13
CA ASP A 64 -1.45 11.48 2.45
C ASP A 64 -0.07 11.09 2.97
N GLU A 65 0.07 10.66 4.23
CA GLU A 65 1.35 10.16 4.76
C GLU A 65 1.90 8.98 3.93
N ASP A 66 1.02 8.19 3.31
CA ASP A 66 1.39 7.08 2.43
C ASP A 66 1.75 7.53 0.99
N ASN A 67 1.43 8.78 0.61
CA ASN A 67 1.88 9.39 -0.65
C ASN A 67 3.35 9.89 -0.58
N SER A 68 3.90 10.05 0.62
CA SER A 68 5.30 10.47 0.85
C SER A 68 6.33 9.53 0.25
N VAL A 69 6.00 8.25 0.10
CA VAL A 69 6.91 7.23 -0.46
C VAL A 69 7.28 7.55 -1.92
N LYS A 70 6.42 8.27 -2.66
CA LYS A 70 6.74 8.73 -4.03
C LYS A 70 7.85 9.81 -4.08
N LYS A 71 8.16 10.49 -2.96
CA LYS A 71 9.19 11.54 -2.95
C LYS A 71 10.60 11.01 -2.66
N LEU A 72 10.77 9.77 -2.21
CA LEU A 72 12.08 9.24 -1.74
C LEU A 72 12.75 8.21 -2.67
N SER A 73 12.45 8.18 -3.97
CA SER A 73 13.13 7.26 -4.91
C SER A 73 13.82 7.90 -6.12
N LYS A 74 14.01 9.23 -6.16
CA LYS A 74 14.73 9.90 -7.27
C LYS A 74 16.24 10.12 -7.07
N LYS A 75 16.91 9.40 -6.16
CA LYS A 75 18.40 9.36 -6.12
C LYS A 75 18.89 7.91 -6.18
N LEU A 76 18.91 7.37 -7.41
CA LEU A 76 19.61 6.12 -7.73
C LEU A 76 21.10 6.44 -7.95
N GLY A 77 21.96 5.55 -7.47
CA GLY A 77 23.35 5.81 -7.06
C GLY A 77 24.35 6.19 -8.14
N LYS A 78 25.50 6.71 -7.68
CA LYS A 78 26.70 6.93 -8.50
C LYS A 78 27.15 5.59 -9.11
N THR A 79 27.47 5.59 -10.41
CA THR A 79 27.96 4.40 -11.12
C THR A 79 29.37 4.03 -10.66
N LYS A 80 29.70 2.74 -10.76
CA LYS A 80 30.97 2.12 -10.35
C LYS A 80 32.21 2.81 -10.96
N GLU A 81 32.06 3.42 -12.13
CA GLU A 81 33.09 4.17 -12.84
C GLU A 81 33.58 5.41 -12.07
N GLU A 82 32.72 6.01 -11.24
CA GLU A 82 33.07 7.19 -10.42
C GLU A 82 33.87 6.81 -9.16
N LEU A 83 33.75 5.56 -8.70
CA LEU A 83 34.52 5.03 -7.56
C LEU A 83 35.93 4.59 -7.96
N GLU A 84 36.10 4.06 -9.18
CA GLU A 84 37.41 3.58 -9.67
C GLU A 84 38.33 4.72 -10.13
N ARG A 85 37.79 5.91 -10.43
CA ARG A 85 38.57 7.07 -10.88
C ARG A 85 39.32 7.80 -9.76
N ASN A 86 39.05 7.45 -8.50
CA ASN A 86 39.48 8.19 -7.32
C ASN A 86 40.41 7.39 -6.39
N TYR A 87 40.97 6.28 -6.87
CA TYR A 87 42.08 5.55 -6.24
C TYR A 87 43.30 5.52 -7.17
#